data_AF-A0A7Y1ZJI8-F1
#
_entry.id   AF-A0A7Y1ZJI8-F1
#
_cell.length_a   1.000
_cell.length_b   1.000
_cell.length_c   1.000
_cell.angle_alpha   90.00
_cell.angle_beta   90.00
_cell.angle_gamma   90.00
#
_symmetry.space_group_name_H-M   'P 1'
#
loop_
_entity.id
_entity.type
_entity.pdbx_description
1 polymer ?
#
loop_
_entity_poly.entity_id
_entity_poly.type
_entity_poly.pdbx_seq_one_letter_code
_entity_poly.pdbx_strand_id
1 'polypeptide(L)'
;MSDYQQQVRCAPDKIDLDFWKAPVGVSVPDDELSFLLVPDAVESLALFELATQVHRYQSTSDNPVTAALMATMGGMLPGILLYDHLVQGRPAATPRIEFGTIGVSLYKGPNERYDQPLVQQAINIPIKGQNVLVVDDLGDRGGTLQFLQQYIAEQGAATVMTAVVYMKPQAMELCPADFYFGEVAQDCWIITPREAVETLVKRVPVWRERGADVAECRRRLVDIIGYPAATADYYLPRIFS
;
A
#
# COMPACT_ATOMS: atom_id res chain seq x y z
N MET A 1 1.55 14.00 21.79
CA MET A 1 1.28 12.91 20.85
C MET A 1 0.33 13.44 19.81
N SER A 2 0.67 13.29 18.53
CA SER A 2 -0.18 13.74 17.43
C SER A 2 -1.48 12.92 17.39
N ASP A 3 -2.59 13.57 17.05
CA ASP A 3 -3.89 12.92 16.88
C ASP A 3 -4.22 12.75 15.39
N TYR A 4 -4.94 11.69 15.04
CA TYR A 4 -5.30 11.37 13.65
C TYR A 4 -6.04 12.53 12.96
N GLN A 5 -7.02 13.14 13.63
CA GLN A 5 -7.85 14.19 13.01
C GLN A 5 -7.03 15.45 12.68
N GLN A 6 -5.97 15.68 13.46
CA GLN A 6 -5.00 16.73 13.18
C GLN A 6 -4.09 16.34 12.00
N GLN A 7 -3.52 15.13 12.05
CA GLN A 7 -2.54 14.67 11.06
C GLN A 7 -3.13 14.51 9.66
N VAL A 8 -4.36 14.01 9.52
CA VAL A 8 -5.01 13.83 8.22
C VAL A 8 -5.34 15.16 7.50
N ARG A 9 -5.37 16.28 8.24
CA ARG A 9 -5.71 17.62 7.70
C ARG A 9 -4.57 18.64 7.79
N CYS A 10 -3.43 18.27 8.39
CA CYS A 10 -2.36 19.21 8.61
C CYS A 10 -1.63 19.57 7.31
N ALA A 11 -0.99 20.74 7.29
CA ALA A 11 -0.11 21.11 6.19
C ALA A 11 1.13 20.19 6.16
N PRO A 12 1.77 19.98 5.00
CA PRO A 12 2.90 19.05 4.87
C PRO A 12 4.06 19.28 5.86
N ASP A 13 4.33 20.53 6.25
CA ASP A 13 5.38 20.88 7.23
C ASP A 13 5.03 20.53 8.69
N LYS A 14 3.81 20.06 8.93
CA LYS A 14 3.29 19.64 10.24
C LYS A 14 3.05 18.13 10.35
N ILE A 15 3.34 17.38 9.30
CA ILE A 15 3.22 15.92 9.30
C ILE A 15 4.22 15.34 10.31
N ASP A 16 3.70 14.51 11.22
CA ASP A 16 4.47 13.76 12.20
C ASP A 16 4.66 12.33 11.67
N LEU A 17 5.81 12.04 11.06
CA LEU A 17 6.07 10.71 10.50
C LEU A 17 6.14 9.60 11.55
N ASP A 18 6.53 9.91 12.79
CA ASP A 18 6.57 8.90 13.84
C ASP A 18 5.15 8.47 14.25
N PHE A 19 4.18 9.39 14.22
CA PHE A 19 2.76 9.02 14.31
C PHE A 19 2.34 8.07 13.18
N TRP A 20 2.73 8.36 11.94
CA TRP A 20 2.34 7.57 10.76
C TRP A 20 3.04 6.22 10.62
N LYS A 21 4.09 5.93 11.40
CA LYS A 21 4.72 4.60 11.48
C LYS A 21 3.90 3.59 12.27
N ALA A 22 3.06 4.03 13.20
CA ALA A 22 2.18 3.15 13.98
C ALA A 22 0.82 3.81 14.27
N PRO A 23 0.08 4.23 13.23
CA PRO A 23 -1.14 5.00 13.42
C PRO A 23 -2.30 4.09 13.85
N VAL A 24 -3.21 4.64 14.64
CA VAL A 24 -4.46 3.98 15.02
C VAL A 24 -5.58 4.52 14.14
N GLY A 25 -6.31 3.62 13.47
CA GLY A 25 -7.46 3.98 12.64
C GLY A 25 -8.64 4.53 13.45
N VAL A 26 -9.53 5.24 12.78
CA VAL A 26 -10.77 5.78 13.39
C VAL A 26 -11.91 4.79 13.28
N SER A 27 -12.70 4.65 14.34
CA SER A 27 -13.93 3.85 14.31
C SER A 27 -15.05 4.59 13.58
N VAL A 28 -15.82 3.86 12.79
CA VAL A 28 -17.03 4.34 12.12
C VAL A 28 -18.24 3.62 12.73
N PRO A 29 -19.37 4.32 12.98
CA PRO A 29 -20.56 3.67 13.53
C PRO A 29 -21.03 2.50 12.67
N ASP A 30 -21.41 1.41 13.33
CA ASP A 30 -21.90 0.19 12.68
C ASP A 30 -20.93 -0.38 11.65
N ASP A 31 -19.62 -0.32 11.90
CA ASP A 31 -18.58 -0.96 11.12
C ASP A 31 -17.63 -1.74 12.05
N GLU A 32 -17.30 -2.97 11.67
CA GLU A 32 -16.35 -3.83 12.38
C GLU A 32 -14.89 -3.39 12.19
N LEU A 33 -14.62 -2.57 11.18
CA LEU A 33 -13.28 -2.09 10.84
C LEU A 33 -13.03 -0.70 11.42
N SER A 34 -11.76 -0.43 11.73
CA SER A 34 -11.27 0.94 11.83
C SER A 34 -10.77 1.41 10.47
N PHE A 35 -10.69 2.72 10.26
CA PHE A 35 -10.33 3.32 8.97
C PHE A 35 -9.13 4.25 9.11
N LEU A 36 -8.22 4.21 8.15
CA LEU A 36 -7.06 5.08 8.10
C LEU A 36 -6.90 5.65 6.71
N LEU A 37 -7.32 6.90 6.51
CA LEU A 37 -7.02 7.64 5.29
C LEU A 37 -5.58 8.13 5.34
N VAL A 38 -4.79 7.75 4.36
CA VAL A 38 -3.40 8.19 4.20
C VAL A 38 -3.38 9.35 3.19
N PRO A 39 -3.05 10.58 3.60
CA PRO A 39 -2.91 11.70 2.67
C PRO A 39 -1.77 11.51 1.66
N ASP A 40 -1.89 12.08 0.47
CA ASP A 40 -0.86 12.02 -0.59
C ASP A 40 0.54 12.44 -0.10
N ALA A 41 0.59 13.49 0.72
CA ALA A 41 1.84 14.00 1.30
C ALA A 41 2.45 13.01 2.31
N VAL A 42 1.62 12.30 3.07
CA VAL A 42 2.08 11.27 4.01
C VAL A 42 2.62 10.08 3.25
N GLU A 43 1.91 9.60 2.23
CA GLU A 43 2.40 8.49 1.40
C GLU A 43 3.72 8.87 0.72
N SER A 44 3.83 10.07 0.15
CA SER A 44 5.08 10.55 -0.46
C SER A 44 6.26 10.56 0.53
N LEU A 45 6.04 11.02 1.78
CA LEU A 45 7.06 11.02 2.82
C LEU A 45 7.39 9.60 3.33
N ALA A 46 6.38 8.71 3.41
CA ALA A 46 6.58 7.31 3.75
C ALA A 46 7.46 6.61 2.71
N LEU A 47 7.24 6.87 1.41
CA LEU A 47 8.08 6.33 0.35
C LEU A 47 9.47 6.95 0.31
N PHE A 48 9.63 8.21 0.70
CA PHE A 48 10.95 8.79 0.93
C PHE A 48 11.71 8.01 2.03
N GLU A 49 11.08 7.77 3.19
CA GLU A 49 11.71 7.00 4.28
C GLU A 49 12.05 5.57 3.81
N LEU A 50 11.13 4.90 3.12
CA LEU A 50 11.35 3.56 2.57
C LEU A 50 12.51 3.54 1.58
N ALA A 51 12.61 4.54 0.69
CA ALA A 51 13.75 4.69 -0.20
C ALA A 51 15.07 4.87 0.56
N THR A 52 15.07 5.59 1.68
CA THR A 52 16.30 5.70 2.50
C THR A 52 16.72 4.37 3.11
N GLN A 53 15.78 3.49 3.47
CA GLN A 53 16.09 2.12 3.93
C GLN A 53 16.75 1.31 2.81
N VAL A 54 16.19 1.37 1.59
CA VAL A 54 16.76 0.69 0.41
C VAL A 54 18.13 1.27 0.05
N HIS A 55 18.33 2.59 0.09
CA HIS A 55 19.64 3.21 -0.14
C HIS A 55 20.68 2.76 0.89
N ARG A 56 20.30 2.66 2.17
CA ARG A 56 21.18 2.11 3.23
C ARG A 56 21.58 0.68 2.89
N TYR A 57 20.62 -0.18 2.54
CA TYR A 57 20.90 -1.55 2.11
C TYR A 57 21.83 -1.62 0.90
N GLN A 58 21.56 -0.82 -0.14
CA GLN A 58 22.38 -0.77 -1.35
C GLN A 58 23.84 -0.36 -1.08
N SER A 59 24.08 0.43 -0.03
CA SER A 59 25.41 0.92 0.32
C SER A 59 26.27 -0.08 1.11
N THR A 60 25.65 -1.08 1.73
CA THR A 60 26.32 -2.02 2.64
C THR A 60 26.20 -3.49 2.23
N SER A 61 25.26 -3.82 1.33
CA SER A 61 25.01 -5.20 0.90
C SER A 61 25.97 -5.65 -0.20
N ASP A 62 26.45 -6.88 -0.08
CA ASP A 62 27.16 -7.60 -1.16
C ASP A 62 26.19 -8.08 -2.26
N ASN A 63 24.88 -8.03 -2.02
CA ASN A 63 23.81 -8.40 -2.95
C ASN A 63 22.88 -7.19 -3.20
N PRO A 64 23.38 -6.12 -3.83
CA PRO A 64 22.58 -4.93 -4.11
C PRO A 64 21.39 -5.25 -5.01
N VAL A 65 20.26 -4.57 -4.80
CA VAL A 65 19.07 -4.65 -5.67
C VAL A 65 19.45 -4.17 -7.07
N THR A 66 19.11 -4.96 -8.09
CA THR A 66 19.40 -4.67 -9.51
C THR A 66 18.14 -4.62 -10.38
N ALA A 67 17.02 -5.14 -9.88
CA ALA A 67 15.71 -5.02 -10.53
C ALA A 67 14.63 -4.74 -9.49
N ALA A 68 13.60 -4.00 -9.86
CA ALA A 68 12.42 -3.76 -9.03
C ALA A 68 11.14 -4.07 -9.81
N LEU A 69 10.20 -4.78 -9.20
CA LEU A 69 8.91 -5.15 -9.79
C LEU A 69 7.76 -4.54 -9.00
N MET A 70 6.97 -3.69 -9.66
CA MET A 70 5.76 -3.12 -9.10
C MET A 70 4.61 -4.13 -9.25
N ALA A 71 4.04 -4.57 -8.12
CA ALA A 71 2.88 -5.45 -8.12
C ALA A 71 1.62 -4.65 -8.49
N THR A 72 0.91 -5.05 -9.53
CA THR A 72 -0.32 -4.36 -9.93
C THR A 72 -1.51 -4.87 -9.10
N MET A 73 -2.41 -4.03 -8.61
CA MET A 73 -2.46 -2.57 -8.75
C MET A 73 -1.92 -1.81 -7.54
N GLY A 74 -1.79 -2.46 -6.37
CA GLY A 74 -1.42 -1.84 -5.10
C GLY A 74 -0.04 -1.17 -5.16
N GLY A 75 0.98 -1.94 -5.50
CA GLY A 75 2.37 -1.48 -5.68
C GLY A 75 2.63 -0.48 -6.80
N MET A 76 1.65 -0.09 -7.62
CA MET A 76 1.87 0.84 -8.73
C MET A 76 2.19 2.26 -8.24
N LEU A 77 1.38 2.83 -7.35
CA LEU A 77 1.63 4.19 -6.84
C LEU A 77 2.90 4.25 -5.97
N PRO A 78 3.09 3.36 -4.97
CA PRO A 78 4.35 3.24 -4.24
C PRO A 78 5.56 3.03 -5.15
N GLY A 79 5.44 2.18 -6.16
CA GLY A 79 6.49 1.85 -7.11
C GLY A 79 6.92 3.04 -7.97
N ILE A 80 5.97 3.84 -8.45
CA ILE A 80 6.25 5.06 -9.21
C ILE A 80 6.95 6.11 -8.34
N LEU A 81 6.54 6.29 -7.09
CA LEU A 81 7.19 7.22 -6.17
C LEU A 81 8.61 6.75 -5.80
N LEU A 82 8.79 5.44 -5.55
CA LEU A 82 10.10 4.86 -5.30
C LEU A 82 11.03 4.92 -6.51
N TYR A 83 10.50 4.82 -7.74
CA TYR A 83 11.32 4.93 -8.95
C TYR A 83 12.14 6.21 -8.97
N ASP A 84 11.53 7.36 -8.64
CA ASP A 84 12.24 8.64 -8.64
C ASP A 84 13.42 8.63 -7.65
N HIS A 85 13.17 8.20 -6.41
CA HIS A 85 14.21 8.10 -5.40
C HIS A 85 15.31 7.08 -5.76
N LEU A 86 14.92 5.87 -6.18
CA LEU A 86 15.85 4.76 -6.35
C LEU A 86 16.61 4.79 -7.68
N VAL A 87 16.10 5.50 -8.69
CA VAL A 87 16.76 5.65 -9.99
C VAL A 87 17.43 7.01 -10.13
N GLN A 88 16.72 8.11 -9.85
CA GLN A 88 17.26 9.46 -9.98
C GLN A 88 18.07 9.89 -8.75
N GLY A 89 17.57 9.57 -7.55
CA GLY A 89 18.25 9.82 -6.27
C GLY A 89 19.38 8.83 -5.95
N ARG A 90 19.66 7.89 -6.85
CA ARG A 90 20.64 6.81 -6.65
C ARG A 90 22.06 7.35 -6.41
N PRO A 91 22.78 6.88 -5.37
CA PRO A 91 24.22 7.14 -5.23
C PRO A 91 25.03 6.63 -6.44
N ALA A 92 26.08 7.35 -6.83
CA ALA A 92 26.87 6.99 -8.02
C ALA A 92 27.55 5.60 -7.89
N ALA A 93 27.82 5.14 -6.67
CA ALA A 93 28.54 3.91 -6.39
C ALA A 93 27.67 2.64 -6.33
N THR A 94 26.34 2.75 -6.41
CA THR A 94 25.43 1.59 -6.32
C THR A 94 24.98 1.13 -7.71
N PRO A 95 24.59 -0.13 -7.94
CA PRO A 95 24.09 -0.56 -9.24
C PRO A 95 22.81 0.17 -9.66
N ARG A 96 22.59 0.31 -10.96
CA ARG A 96 21.30 0.77 -11.49
C ARG A 96 20.23 -0.28 -11.20
N ILE A 97 19.01 0.19 -10.94
CA ILE A 97 17.84 -0.67 -10.74
C ILE A 97 16.96 -0.55 -11.99
N GLU A 98 16.72 -1.66 -12.67
CA GLU A 98 15.73 -1.73 -13.74
C GLU A 98 14.33 -1.90 -13.14
N PHE A 99 13.36 -1.08 -13.55
CA PHE A 99 11.99 -1.14 -13.03
C PHE A 99 11.05 -1.79 -14.03
N GLY A 100 10.23 -2.71 -13.53
CA GLY A 100 9.19 -3.41 -14.25
C GLY A 100 7.93 -3.56 -13.41
N THR A 101 7.00 -4.36 -13.93
CA THR A 101 5.69 -4.64 -13.34
C THR A 101 5.41 -6.13 -13.36
N ILE A 102 4.64 -6.60 -12.41
CA ILE A 102 4.02 -7.93 -12.40
C ILE A 102 2.57 -7.79 -11.96
N GLY A 103 1.65 -8.48 -12.65
CA GLY A 103 0.24 -8.46 -12.29
C GLY A 103 -0.21 -9.77 -11.67
N VAL A 104 -0.75 -9.69 -10.46
CA VAL A 104 -1.22 -10.83 -9.69
C VAL A 104 -2.62 -10.53 -9.15
N SER A 105 -3.54 -11.50 -9.24
CA SER A 105 -4.86 -11.40 -8.63
C SER A 105 -5.15 -12.60 -7.74
N LEU A 106 -5.64 -12.30 -6.53
CA LEU A 106 -6.23 -13.27 -5.61
C LEU A 106 -7.75 -13.43 -5.82
N TYR A 107 -8.35 -12.68 -6.74
CA TYR A 107 -9.80 -12.60 -6.89
C TYR A 107 -10.30 -13.23 -8.19
N LYS A 108 -11.30 -14.10 -8.06
CA LYS A 108 -12.14 -14.61 -9.15
C LYS A 108 -13.26 -13.61 -9.48
N GLY A 109 -13.76 -12.89 -8.46
CA GLY A 109 -14.86 -11.92 -8.52
C GLY A 109 -15.13 -11.28 -7.16
N PRO A 110 -16.23 -10.51 -7.00
CA PRO A 110 -16.62 -9.95 -5.70
C PRO A 110 -16.77 -11.06 -4.65
N ASN A 111 -16.03 -10.96 -3.54
CA ASN A 111 -16.01 -11.93 -2.43
C ASN A 111 -15.54 -13.35 -2.78
N GLU A 112 -15.00 -13.61 -3.97
CA GLU A 112 -14.51 -14.93 -4.36
C GLU A 112 -13.01 -14.90 -4.64
N ARG A 113 -12.25 -15.70 -3.90
CA ARG A 113 -10.78 -15.76 -4.00
C ARG A 113 -10.30 -17.05 -4.68
N TYR A 114 -9.18 -16.96 -5.37
CA TYR A 114 -8.42 -18.16 -5.76
C TYR A 114 -7.73 -18.76 -4.53
N ASP A 115 -7.57 -20.09 -4.52
CA ASP A 115 -6.80 -20.79 -3.48
C ASP A 115 -5.31 -20.39 -3.53
N GLN A 116 -4.82 -20.02 -4.71
CA GLN A 116 -3.50 -19.41 -4.93
C GLN A 116 -3.60 -18.20 -5.86
N PRO A 117 -2.77 -17.15 -5.67
CA PRO A 117 -2.75 -16.00 -6.56
C PRO A 117 -2.49 -16.41 -8.03
N LEU A 118 -3.19 -15.77 -8.97
CA LEU A 118 -3.03 -15.97 -10.40
C LEU A 118 -2.19 -14.83 -11.00
N VAL A 119 -1.16 -15.17 -11.77
CA VAL A 119 -0.42 -14.18 -12.57
C VAL A 119 -1.30 -13.76 -13.75
N GLN A 120 -1.78 -12.52 -13.71
CA GLN A 120 -2.57 -11.90 -14.77
C GLN A 120 -1.69 -11.22 -15.82
N GLN A 121 -0.54 -10.69 -15.40
CA GLN A 121 0.44 -10.08 -16.26
C GLN A 121 1.82 -10.60 -15.88
N ALA A 122 2.51 -11.21 -16.84
CA ALA A 122 3.86 -11.69 -16.64
C ALA A 122 4.85 -10.54 -16.38
N ILE A 123 5.98 -10.89 -15.77
CA ILE A 123 7.10 -9.99 -15.52
C ILE A 123 7.58 -9.42 -16.86
N ASN A 124 7.71 -8.09 -16.94
CA ASN A 124 7.99 -7.40 -18.19
C ASN A 124 9.46 -6.95 -18.35
N ILE A 125 10.36 -7.35 -17.45
CA ILE A 125 11.81 -7.08 -17.51
C ILE A 125 12.62 -8.36 -17.24
N PRO A 126 13.88 -8.46 -17.66
CA PRO A 126 14.74 -9.60 -17.34
C PRO A 126 15.06 -9.66 -15.84
N ILE A 127 14.76 -10.80 -15.20
CA ILE A 127 15.04 -10.99 -13.76
C ILE A 127 15.98 -12.15 -13.45
N LYS A 128 16.35 -12.96 -14.44
CA LYS A 128 17.22 -14.11 -14.23
C LYS A 128 18.60 -13.67 -13.71
N GLY A 129 18.98 -14.19 -12.54
CA GLY A 129 20.23 -13.83 -11.84
C GLY A 129 20.23 -12.44 -11.20
N GLN A 130 19.10 -11.73 -11.19
CA GLN A 130 18.98 -10.40 -10.58
C GLN A 130 18.61 -10.50 -9.10
N ASN A 131 18.99 -9.48 -8.32
CA ASN A 131 18.48 -9.26 -6.97
C ASN A 131 17.24 -8.38 -7.07
N VAL A 132 16.06 -8.99 -6.92
CA VAL A 132 14.78 -8.37 -7.24
C VAL A 132 14.14 -7.77 -5.99
N LEU A 133 13.71 -6.51 -6.06
CA LEU A 133 12.85 -5.88 -5.06
C LEU A 133 11.41 -5.85 -5.56
N VAL A 134 10.51 -6.55 -4.86
CA VAL A 134 9.06 -6.48 -5.11
C VAL A 134 8.48 -5.30 -4.35
N VAL A 135 7.73 -4.44 -5.02
CA VAL A 135 7.04 -3.31 -4.42
C VAL A 135 5.54 -3.58 -4.41
N ASP A 136 4.92 -3.53 -3.24
CA ASP A 136 3.47 -3.55 -3.06
C ASP A 136 3.02 -2.39 -2.15
N ASP A 137 1.71 -2.16 -2.00
CA ASP A 137 1.20 -1.14 -1.08
C ASP A 137 1.23 -1.62 0.38
N LEU A 138 0.80 -2.85 0.64
CA LEU A 138 0.64 -3.36 2.00
C LEU A 138 0.81 -4.88 2.13
N GLY A 139 1.38 -5.32 3.25
CA GLY A 139 1.30 -6.71 3.69
C GLY A 139 0.09 -6.90 4.61
N ASP A 140 -1.04 -7.44 4.09
CA ASP A 140 -2.26 -7.66 4.91
C ASP A 140 -2.25 -9.00 5.64
N ARG A 141 -2.32 -10.09 4.86
CA ARG A 141 -2.25 -11.47 5.36
C ARG A 141 -0.95 -12.17 4.95
N GLY A 142 -0.08 -11.51 4.20
CA GLY A 142 1.21 -12.04 3.71
C GLY A 142 1.12 -12.95 2.47
N GLY A 143 -0.05 -13.50 2.13
CA GLY A 143 -0.19 -14.46 1.02
C GLY A 143 0.26 -13.95 -0.35
N THR A 144 -0.01 -12.67 -0.67
CA THR A 144 0.47 -12.05 -1.93
C THR A 144 1.99 -11.95 -1.96
N LEU A 145 2.62 -11.46 -0.89
CA LEU A 145 4.07 -11.31 -0.79
C LEU A 145 4.77 -12.66 -0.87
N GLN A 146 4.28 -13.67 -0.14
CA GLN A 146 4.82 -15.03 -0.16
C GLN A 146 4.77 -15.63 -1.56
N PHE A 147 3.63 -15.50 -2.24
CA PHE A 147 3.49 -15.96 -3.61
C PHE A 147 4.44 -15.25 -4.57
N LEU A 148 4.53 -13.92 -4.50
CA LEU A 148 5.42 -13.13 -5.34
C LEU A 148 6.88 -13.56 -5.14
N GLN A 149 7.33 -13.70 -3.89
CA GLN A 149 8.68 -14.17 -3.57
C GLN A 149 8.96 -15.54 -4.21
N GLN A 150 8.07 -16.52 -4.01
CA GLN A 150 8.23 -17.85 -4.56
C GLN A 150 8.24 -17.84 -6.10
N TYR A 151 7.23 -17.21 -6.71
CA TYR A 151 7.09 -17.16 -8.16
C TYR A 151 8.30 -16.51 -8.83
N ILE A 152 8.79 -15.38 -8.30
CA ILE A 152 9.94 -14.65 -8.86
C ILE A 152 11.24 -15.45 -8.68
N ALA A 153 11.41 -16.14 -7.56
CA ALA A 153 12.54 -17.04 -7.36
C ALA A 153 12.52 -18.21 -8.37
N GLU A 154 11.35 -18.80 -8.62
CA GLU A 154 11.16 -19.86 -9.64
C GLU A 154 11.43 -19.37 -11.07
N GLN A 155 11.20 -18.07 -11.35
CA GLN A 155 11.60 -17.43 -12.62
C GLN A 155 13.12 -17.18 -12.73
N GLY A 156 13.90 -17.54 -11.71
CA GLY A 156 15.36 -17.54 -11.74
C GLY A 156 16.02 -16.29 -11.18
N ALA A 157 15.32 -15.46 -10.40
CA ALA A 157 15.95 -14.40 -9.61
C ALA A 157 17.00 -14.98 -8.64
N ALA A 158 18.09 -14.25 -8.41
CA ALA A 158 19.15 -14.66 -7.48
C ALA A 158 18.71 -14.47 -6.02
N THR A 159 18.08 -13.33 -5.74
CA THR A 159 17.43 -13.04 -4.45
C THR A 159 16.13 -12.29 -4.71
N VAL A 160 15.16 -12.42 -3.80
CA VAL A 160 13.90 -11.68 -3.85
C VAL A 160 13.67 -11.01 -2.51
N MET A 161 13.59 -9.69 -2.53
CA MET A 161 13.28 -8.83 -1.40
C MET A 161 11.92 -8.16 -1.63
N THR A 162 11.35 -7.60 -0.58
CA THR A 162 10.02 -7.00 -0.57
C THR A 162 10.02 -5.64 0.12
N ALA A 163 9.33 -4.67 -0.48
CA ALA A 163 9.08 -3.35 0.05
C ALA A 163 7.59 -3.06 0.02
N VAL A 164 7.02 -2.71 1.17
CA VAL A 164 5.61 -2.28 1.28
C VAL A 164 5.49 -1.01 2.11
N VAL A 165 4.41 -0.25 1.96
CA VAL A 165 4.21 0.94 2.82
C VAL A 165 3.86 0.49 4.24
N TYR A 166 2.83 -0.36 4.38
CA TYR A 166 2.37 -0.82 5.69
C TYR A 166 2.39 -2.34 5.83
N MET A 167 2.72 -2.82 7.03
CA MET A 167 2.62 -4.22 7.43
C MET A 167 1.53 -4.43 8.49
N LYS A 168 0.83 -5.55 8.41
CA LYS A 168 -0.13 -6.02 9.42
C LYS A 168 0.36 -7.28 10.13
N PRO A 169 -0.12 -7.58 11.35
CA PRO A 169 0.38 -8.69 12.16
C PRO A 169 0.44 -10.04 11.44
N GLN A 170 -0.62 -10.42 10.70
CA GLN A 170 -0.62 -11.71 9.98
C GLN A 170 0.43 -11.75 8.87
N ALA A 171 0.66 -10.65 8.16
CA ALA A 171 1.72 -10.58 7.16
C ALA A 171 3.11 -10.62 7.79
N MET A 172 3.31 -9.95 8.94
CA MET A 172 4.57 -10.00 9.67
C MET A 172 4.91 -11.43 10.13
N GLU A 173 3.90 -12.22 10.52
CA GLU A 173 4.09 -13.61 10.92
C GLU A 173 4.36 -14.53 9.71
N LEU A 174 3.61 -14.36 8.62
CA LEU A 174 3.67 -15.27 7.47
C LEU A 174 4.86 -14.99 6.54
N CYS A 175 5.10 -13.71 6.22
CA CYS A 175 6.04 -13.26 5.21
C CYS A 175 6.41 -11.79 5.48
N PRO A 176 7.25 -11.51 6.49
CA PRO A 176 7.65 -10.15 6.83
C PRO A 176 8.40 -9.51 5.67
N ALA A 177 8.03 -8.27 5.35
CA ALA A 177 8.71 -7.52 4.29
C ALA A 177 10.12 -7.10 4.73
N ASP A 178 11.08 -7.09 3.80
CA ASP A 178 12.45 -6.64 4.07
C ASP A 178 12.51 -5.14 4.37
N PHE A 179 11.62 -4.37 3.74
CA PHE A 179 11.48 -2.94 3.95
C PHE A 179 10.00 -2.59 4.14
N TYR A 180 9.70 -1.83 5.19
CA TYR A 180 8.38 -1.25 5.36
C TYR A 180 8.44 0.09 6.09
N PHE A 181 7.47 0.97 5.84
CA PHE A 181 7.41 2.26 6.51
C PHE A 181 6.81 2.15 7.91
N GLY A 182 5.67 1.47 8.04
CA GLY A 182 4.96 1.37 9.32
C GLY A 182 4.14 0.10 9.50
N GLU A 183 3.56 -0.03 10.69
CA GLU A 183 2.71 -1.14 11.10
C GLU A 183 1.32 -0.63 11.46
N VAL A 184 0.29 -1.39 11.10
CA VAL A 184 -1.11 -1.06 11.43
C VAL A 184 -1.85 -2.29 11.96
N ALA A 185 -2.93 -2.06 12.70
CA ALA A 185 -3.78 -3.13 13.20
C ALA A 185 -4.38 -3.96 12.06
N GLN A 186 -4.63 -5.26 12.31
CA GLN A 186 -5.13 -6.19 11.29
C GLN A 186 -6.47 -5.75 10.69
N ASP A 187 -7.37 -5.27 11.54
CA ASP A 187 -8.73 -4.80 11.28
C ASP A 187 -8.80 -3.30 10.92
N CYS A 188 -7.64 -2.66 10.71
CA CYS A 188 -7.57 -1.32 10.15
C CYS A 188 -7.64 -1.37 8.62
N TRP A 189 -8.68 -0.79 8.04
CA TRP A 189 -8.81 -0.57 6.61
C TRP A 189 -8.04 0.69 6.21
N ILE A 190 -6.90 0.48 5.57
CA ILE A 190 -6.06 1.57 5.04
C ILE A 190 -6.69 2.06 3.74
N ILE A 191 -6.72 3.37 3.56
CA ILE A 191 -7.23 4.03 2.37
C ILE A 191 -6.07 4.86 1.81
N THR A 192 -5.35 4.25 0.88
CA THR A 192 -4.31 4.95 0.13
C THR A 192 -4.94 5.94 -0.86
N PRO A 193 -4.19 6.95 -1.33
CA PRO A 193 -4.58 7.82 -2.44
C PRO A 193 -5.11 7.06 -3.67
N ARG A 194 -4.52 5.90 -3.99
CA ARG A 194 -4.96 5.03 -5.09
C ARG A 194 -6.32 4.37 -4.83
N GLU A 195 -6.64 4.05 -3.58
CA GLU A 195 -7.80 3.24 -3.20
C GLU A 195 -9.01 4.03 -2.67
N ALA A 196 -8.94 5.36 -2.59
CA ALA A 196 -10.01 6.19 -2.01
C ALA A 196 -11.38 5.94 -2.64
N VAL A 197 -11.48 5.94 -3.98
CA VAL A 197 -12.76 5.71 -4.66
C VAL A 197 -13.22 4.26 -4.52
N GLU A 198 -12.28 3.31 -4.58
CA GLU A 198 -12.58 1.89 -4.43
C GLU A 198 -13.14 1.56 -3.04
N THR A 199 -12.55 2.14 -1.99
CA THR A 199 -13.04 1.99 -0.61
C THR A 199 -14.46 2.53 -0.48
N LEU A 200 -14.72 3.71 -1.02
CA LEU A 200 -16.05 4.33 -0.99
C LEU A 200 -17.09 3.41 -1.63
N VAL A 201 -16.81 2.88 -2.84
CA VAL A 201 -17.69 1.95 -3.55
C VAL A 201 -17.92 0.64 -2.79
N LYS A 202 -16.92 0.15 -2.05
CA LYS A 202 -17.03 -1.10 -1.29
C LYS A 202 -17.74 -0.94 0.06
N ARG A 203 -17.49 0.16 0.79
CA ARG A 203 -17.98 0.32 2.18
C ARG A 203 -19.31 1.02 2.30
N VAL A 204 -19.63 1.98 1.44
CA VAL A 204 -20.92 2.68 1.50
C VAL A 204 -22.13 1.72 1.39
N PRO A 205 -22.13 0.69 0.52
CA PRO A 205 -23.21 -0.29 0.49
C PRO A 205 -23.42 -1.01 1.84
N VAL A 206 -22.35 -1.36 2.54
CA VAL A 206 -22.40 -2.02 3.86
C VAL A 206 -23.08 -1.10 4.88
N TRP A 207 -22.71 0.18 4.91
CA TRP A 207 -23.34 1.15 5.81
C TRP A 207 -24.82 1.38 5.47
N ARG A 208 -25.15 1.44 4.17
CA ARG A 208 -26.54 1.58 3.70
C ARG A 208 -27.41 0.41 4.12
N GLU A 209 -26.92 -0.82 3.97
CA GLU A 209 -27.61 -2.04 4.42
C GLU A 209 -27.85 -2.04 5.94
N ARG A 210 -27.00 -1.35 6.70
CA ARG A 210 -27.13 -1.14 8.15
C ARG A 210 -27.94 0.10 8.52
N GLY A 211 -28.59 0.75 7.55
CA GLY A 211 -29.53 1.86 7.78
C GLY A 211 -28.94 3.27 7.66
N ALA A 212 -27.68 3.42 7.25
CA ALA A 212 -27.11 4.74 6.99
C ALA A 212 -27.70 5.36 5.73
N ASP A 213 -28.22 6.58 5.84
CA ASP A 213 -28.65 7.38 4.70
C ASP A 213 -27.47 8.11 4.03
N VAL A 214 -27.76 8.89 2.99
CA VAL A 214 -26.73 9.65 2.26
C VAL A 214 -26.00 10.65 3.18
N ALA A 215 -26.72 11.30 4.10
CA ALA A 215 -26.15 12.30 4.99
C ALA A 215 -25.21 11.65 6.01
N GLU A 216 -25.60 10.50 6.57
CA GLU A 216 -24.78 9.74 7.50
C GLU A 216 -23.54 9.16 6.81
N CYS A 217 -23.68 8.59 5.60
CA CYS A 217 -22.53 8.14 4.82
C CYS A 217 -21.55 9.27 4.51
N ARG A 218 -22.06 10.47 4.19
CA ARG A 218 -21.24 11.67 4.00
C ARG A 218 -20.50 12.06 5.28
N ARG A 219 -21.18 12.09 6.42
CA ARG A 219 -20.57 12.38 7.73
C ARG A 219 -19.46 11.39 8.06
N ARG A 220 -19.67 10.08 7.83
CA ARG A 220 -18.66 9.03 8.03
C ARG A 220 -17.43 9.26 7.15
N LEU A 221 -17.62 9.52 5.85
CA LEU A 221 -16.51 9.75 4.92
C LEU A 221 -15.73 11.03 5.24
N VAL A 222 -16.42 12.16 5.38
CA VAL A 222 -15.78 13.48 5.42
C VAL A 222 -15.34 13.84 6.84
N ASP A 223 -16.23 13.71 7.81
CA ASP A 223 -16.02 14.24 9.15
C ASP A 223 -15.22 13.26 10.02
N ILE A 224 -15.51 11.96 9.89
CA ILE A 224 -14.81 10.91 10.66
C ILE A 224 -13.53 10.46 9.95
N ILE A 225 -13.64 9.93 8.72
CA ILE A 225 -12.49 9.33 8.02
C ILE A 225 -11.54 10.40 7.46
N GLY A 226 -12.07 11.53 6.97
CA GLY A 226 -11.28 12.64 6.46
C GLY A 226 -11.24 12.78 4.93
N TYR A 227 -12.18 12.15 4.21
CA TYR A 227 -12.28 12.30 2.76
C TYR A 227 -12.47 13.77 2.34
N PRO A 228 -11.94 14.17 1.17
CA PRO A 228 -12.35 15.41 0.53
C PRO A 228 -13.86 15.39 0.26
N ALA A 229 -14.56 16.45 0.71
CA ALA A 229 -16.00 16.58 0.54
C ALA A 229 -16.42 16.45 -0.93
N ALA A 230 -15.67 17.03 -1.87
CA ALA A 230 -15.95 16.95 -3.29
C ALA A 230 -15.99 15.50 -3.82
N THR A 231 -15.11 14.63 -3.32
CA THR A 231 -15.09 13.21 -3.70
C THR A 231 -16.32 12.49 -3.17
N ALA A 232 -16.64 12.66 -1.89
CA ALA A 232 -17.82 12.06 -1.28
C ALA A 232 -19.12 12.53 -1.96
N ASP A 233 -19.25 13.84 -2.17
CA ASP A 233 -20.44 14.47 -2.76
C ASP A 233 -20.67 14.05 -4.21
N TYR A 234 -19.60 13.73 -4.94
CA TYR A 234 -19.71 13.21 -6.29
C TYR A 234 -20.15 11.73 -6.34
N TYR A 235 -19.56 10.87 -5.52
CA TYR A 235 -19.80 9.42 -5.61
C TYR A 235 -21.01 8.93 -4.82
N LEU A 236 -21.35 9.56 -3.69
CA LEU A 236 -22.47 9.11 -2.85
C LEU A 236 -23.81 9.03 -3.62
N PRO A 237 -24.24 10.06 -4.38
CA PRO A 237 -25.50 9.97 -5.13
C PRO A 237 -25.52 8.82 -6.14
N ARG A 238 -24.36 8.46 -6.71
CA ARG A 238 -24.21 7.39 -7.71
C ARG A 238 -24.23 5.99 -7.11
N ILE A 239 -23.97 5.86 -5.82
CA ILE A 239 -24.02 4.57 -5.11
C ILE A 239 -25.43 4.33 -4.54
N PHE A 240 -26.16 5.40 -4.26
CA PHE A 240 -27.55 5.34 -3.79
C PHE A 240 -28.58 5.26 -4.93
N SER A 241 -28.20 5.58 -6.16
CA SER A 241 -29.02 5.37 -7.37
C SER A 241 -29.08 3.92 -7.78
#